data_AF-F7KSR9-F1
#
_entry.id   AF-F7KSR9-F1
#
_cell.length_a   1.000
_cell.length_b   1.000
_cell.length_c   1.000
_cell.angle_alpha   90.00
_cell.angle_beta   90.00
_cell.angle_gamma   90.00
#
_symmetry.space_group_name_H-M   'P 1'
#
loop_
_entity.id
_entity.type
_entity.pdbx_description
1 polymer ?
#
loop_
_entity_poly.entity_id
_entity_poly.type
_entity_poly.pdbx_seq_one_letter_code
_entity_poly.pdbx_strand_id
1 'polypeptide(L)'
;MSLETAMIISFAIVAVWWFCLTIPLLKTYQQKYFVERQQHAVSASFKRIGNTIRNVRNEKKVFIFLLAFFFYIDGVYTIIDMATAYGSALGLDSTGLLLALLATQFVAFPCSILFGKLAKKHAAEKLIGICIAAYFGIAIFAMFLQHQWQFWMLAVLVGMFQGGIQALSRSYFTKIIPAKQSGEYFGLMDICGKGASFVGTTVVSLVSQLTNDVNKGVGMIAFMFIIGGILFYIAARAENASSCSVK
;
A
#
# COMPACT_ATOMS: atom_id res chain seq x y z
N MET A 1 28.03 16.11 16.61
CA MET A 1 26.88 16.84 16.02
C MET A 1 25.68 16.62 16.91
N SER A 2 24.90 17.65 17.23
CA SER A 2 23.62 17.44 17.91
C SER A 2 22.64 16.72 16.96
N LEU A 3 21.73 15.92 17.53
CA LEU A 3 20.69 15.19 16.79
C LEU A 3 19.89 16.13 15.86
N GLU A 4 19.64 17.35 16.32
CA GLU A 4 18.94 18.40 15.60
C GLU A 4 19.68 18.84 14.33
N THR A 5 20.98 19.09 14.42
CA THR A 5 21.79 19.46 13.24
C THR A 5 21.85 18.31 12.23
N ALA A 6 21.93 17.05 12.69
CA ALA A 6 21.90 15.88 11.81
C ALA A 6 20.56 15.74 11.07
N MET A 7 19.43 15.98 11.75
CA MET A 7 18.10 15.96 11.13
C MET A 7 17.94 17.08 10.08
N ILE A 8 18.37 18.31 10.40
CA ILE A 8 18.31 19.44 9.46
C ILE A 8 19.12 19.14 8.19
N ILE A 9 20.34 18.61 8.34
CA ILE A 9 21.19 18.24 7.20
C ILE A 9 20.54 17.13 6.37
N SER A 10 19.96 16.11 7.01
CA SER A 10 19.25 15.04 6.32
C SER A 10 18.08 15.58 5.49
N PHE A 11 17.24 16.43 6.07
CA PHE A 11 16.12 17.05 5.35
C PHE A 11 16.60 17.98 4.22
N ALA A 12 17.66 18.74 4.43
CA ALA A 12 18.22 19.61 3.41
C ALA A 12 18.74 18.80 2.21
N ILE A 13 19.47 17.71 2.45
CA ILE A 13 19.96 16.81 1.40
C ILE A 13 18.78 16.21 0.61
N VAL A 14 17.74 15.73 1.30
CA VAL A 14 16.54 15.17 0.66
C VAL A 14 15.83 16.23 -0.19
N ALA A 15 15.69 17.46 0.31
CA ALA A 15 15.06 18.56 -0.41
C ALA A 15 15.85 18.95 -1.68
N VAL A 16 17.17 19.08 -1.57
CA VAL A 16 18.05 19.38 -2.71
C VAL A 16 17.96 18.27 -3.76
N TRP A 17 18.02 17.01 -3.33
CA TRP A 17 17.88 15.85 -4.22
C TRP A 17 16.56 15.85 -4.99
N TRP A 18 15.44 16.04 -4.29
CA TRP A 18 14.11 16.14 -4.90
C TRP A 18 14.02 17.30 -5.88
N PHE A 19 14.56 18.47 -5.53
CA PHE A 19 14.55 19.65 -6.40
C PHE A 19 15.39 19.41 -7.67
N CYS A 20 16.60 18.87 -7.53
CA CYS A 20 17.48 18.55 -8.64
C CYS A 20 16.86 17.56 -9.63
N LEU A 21 16.15 16.53 -9.16
CA LEU A 21 15.47 15.56 -10.03
C LEU A 21 14.16 16.09 -10.63
N THR A 22 13.52 17.07 -9.99
CA THR A 22 12.28 17.67 -10.52
C THR A 22 12.57 18.52 -11.76
N ILE A 23 13.71 19.22 -11.82
CA ILE A 23 14.10 20.08 -12.95
C ILE A 23 14.14 19.34 -14.30
N PRO A 24 14.84 18.20 -14.47
CA PRO A 24 14.87 17.47 -15.74
C PRO A 24 13.51 16.88 -16.10
N LEU A 25 12.71 16.48 -15.10
CA LEU A 25 11.36 15.98 -15.34
C LEU A 25 10.46 17.09 -15.91
N LEU A 26 10.49 18.29 -15.33
CA LEU A 26 9.70 19.43 -15.84
C LEU A 26 10.14 19.88 -17.24
N LYS A 27 11.44 19.81 -17.55
CA LYS A 27 11.96 20.22 -18.87
C LYS A 27 11.74 19.19 -19.97
N THR A 28 11.74 17.90 -19.64
CA THR A 28 11.75 16.80 -20.64
C THR A 28 10.38 16.17 -20.83
N TYR A 29 9.49 16.26 -19.83
CA TYR A 29 8.21 15.58 -19.88
C TYR A 29 7.24 16.25 -20.86
N GLN A 30 6.92 15.54 -21.94
CA GLN A 30 5.88 15.91 -22.89
C GLN A 30 4.61 15.11 -22.60
N GLN A 31 3.57 15.81 -22.16
CA GLN A 31 2.30 15.18 -21.81
C GLN A 31 1.52 14.79 -23.08
N LYS A 32 1.57 13.51 -23.45
CA LYS A 32 0.97 12.98 -24.69
C LYS A 32 -0.57 12.85 -24.65
N TYR A 33 -1.13 12.75 -23.45
CA TYR A 33 -2.58 12.73 -23.21
C TYR A 33 -2.94 13.91 -22.30
N PHE A 34 -3.45 14.99 -22.87
CA PHE A 34 -3.91 16.16 -22.13
C PHE A 34 -5.41 16.38 -22.38
N VAL A 35 -6.07 17.03 -21.43
CA VAL A 35 -7.44 17.51 -21.60
C VAL A 35 -7.35 19.02 -21.84
N GLU A 36 -8.03 19.53 -22.87
CA GLU A 36 -8.06 20.96 -23.16
C GLU A 36 -8.44 21.78 -21.92
N ARG A 37 -7.65 22.83 -21.65
CA ARG A 37 -7.88 23.77 -20.55
C ARG A 37 -9.23 24.46 -20.73
N GLN A 38 -10.24 24.05 -19.97
CA GLN A 38 -11.48 24.81 -19.84
C GLN A 38 -11.34 25.88 -18.75
N GLN A 39 -11.99 27.05 -18.95
CA GLN A 39 -11.92 28.24 -18.09
C GLN A 39 -12.36 28.03 -16.62
N HIS A 40 -12.91 26.87 -16.27
CA HIS A 40 -13.23 26.48 -14.90
C HIS A 40 -12.46 25.23 -14.45
N ALA A 41 -11.15 25.18 -14.69
CA ALA A 41 -10.30 24.00 -14.43
C ALA A 41 -10.47 23.39 -13.03
N VAL A 42 -10.63 24.18 -11.97
CA VAL A 42 -10.79 23.67 -10.59
C VAL A 42 -12.17 23.07 -10.35
N SER A 43 -13.24 23.83 -10.65
CA SER A 43 -14.63 23.34 -10.49
C SER A 43 -14.92 22.16 -11.42
N ALA A 44 -14.42 22.22 -12.66
CA ALA A 44 -14.48 21.12 -13.61
C ALA A 44 -13.70 19.90 -13.11
N SER A 45 -12.53 20.06 -12.48
CA SER A 45 -11.77 18.94 -11.90
C SER A 45 -12.52 18.26 -10.75
N PHE A 46 -13.11 19.02 -9.82
CA PHE A 46 -13.93 18.44 -8.75
C PHE A 46 -15.19 17.75 -9.28
N LYS A 47 -15.87 18.37 -10.25
CA LYS A 47 -17.04 17.76 -10.91
C LYS A 47 -16.66 16.49 -11.68
N ARG A 48 -15.46 16.46 -12.25
CA ARG A 48 -14.91 15.30 -12.95
C ARG A 48 -14.57 14.18 -11.99
N ILE A 49 -13.88 14.45 -10.88
CA ILE A 49 -13.64 13.50 -9.80
C ILE A 49 -14.97 12.92 -9.28
N GLY A 50 -15.97 13.76 -9.06
CA GLY A 50 -17.31 13.31 -8.67
C GLY A 50 -17.96 12.39 -9.71
N ASN A 51 -17.83 12.70 -11.00
CA ASN A 51 -18.26 11.82 -12.09
C ASN A 51 -17.42 10.53 -12.18
N THR A 52 -16.11 10.59 -11.93
CA THR A 52 -15.22 9.41 -11.88
C THR A 52 -15.65 8.49 -10.74
N ILE A 53 -15.94 9.02 -9.54
CA ILE A 53 -16.45 8.24 -8.41
C ILE A 53 -17.79 7.58 -8.79
N ARG A 54 -18.67 8.31 -9.47
CA ARG A 54 -19.96 7.77 -9.96
C ARG A 54 -19.76 6.68 -11.02
N ASN A 55 -18.80 6.85 -11.93
CA ASN A 55 -18.47 5.87 -12.98
C ASN A 55 -17.76 4.64 -12.41
N VAL A 56 -16.83 4.81 -11.46
CA VAL A 56 -16.18 3.72 -10.72
C VAL A 56 -17.22 2.90 -10.00
N ARG A 57 -18.22 3.53 -9.39
CA ARG A 57 -19.34 2.83 -8.74
C ARG A 57 -20.21 2.05 -9.72
N ASN A 58 -20.34 2.50 -10.97
CA ASN A 58 -21.04 1.75 -12.03
C ASN A 58 -20.21 0.53 -12.48
N GLU A 59 -18.88 0.68 -12.54
CA GLU A 59 -17.94 -0.41 -12.78
C GLU A 59 -17.70 -1.21 -11.48
N LYS A 60 -18.69 -2.02 -11.10
CA LYS A 60 -18.67 -2.82 -9.85
C LYS A 60 -17.34 -3.54 -9.61
N LYS A 61 -16.68 -4.02 -10.66
CA LYS A 61 -15.36 -4.70 -10.58
C LYS A 61 -14.27 -3.78 -10.01
N VAL A 62 -14.16 -2.58 -10.57
CA VAL A 62 -13.15 -1.59 -10.17
C VAL A 62 -13.45 -1.09 -8.76
N PHE A 63 -14.71 -0.83 -8.44
CA PHE A 63 -15.11 -0.42 -7.09
C PHE A 63 -14.78 -1.46 -6.02
N ILE A 64 -15.12 -2.74 -6.24
CA ILE A 64 -14.81 -3.81 -5.28
C ILE A 64 -13.29 -4.00 -5.15
N PHE A 65 -12.52 -3.89 -6.25
CA PHE A 65 -11.06 -3.92 -6.17
C PHE A 65 -10.49 -2.74 -5.37
N LEU A 66 -10.96 -1.51 -5.60
CA LEU A 66 -10.51 -0.34 -4.83
C LEU A 66 -10.84 -0.51 -3.34
N LEU A 67 -12.02 -1.03 -3.02
CA LEU A 67 -12.41 -1.30 -1.64
C LEU A 67 -11.53 -2.39 -1.02
N ALA A 68 -11.27 -3.49 -1.73
CA ALA A 68 -10.34 -4.52 -1.28
C ALA A 68 -8.93 -3.95 -1.07
N PHE A 69 -8.42 -3.18 -2.06
CA PHE A 69 -7.14 -2.49 -2.02
C PHE A 69 -7.04 -1.58 -0.81
N PHE A 70 -8.09 -0.81 -0.52
CA PHE A 70 -8.18 0.01 0.68
C PHE A 70 -7.91 -0.82 1.94
N PHE A 71 -8.64 -1.91 2.17
CA PHE A 71 -8.47 -2.70 3.40
C PHE A 71 -7.12 -3.40 3.53
N TYR A 72 -6.62 -4.07 2.48
CA TYR A 72 -5.35 -4.80 2.62
C TYR A 72 -4.14 -3.87 2.59
N ILE A 73 -4.16 -2.77 1.82
CA ILE A 73 -3.04 -1.83 1.81
C ILE A 73 -2.96 -1.07 3.13
N ASP A 74 -4.11 -0.79 3.74
CA ASP A 74 -4.18 -0.23 5.08
C ASP A 74 -3.55 -1.16 6.11
N GLY A 75 -3.91 -2.45 6.08
CA GLY A 75 -3.30 -3.45 6.95
C GLY A 75 -1.76 -3.51 6.78
N VAL A 76 -1.27 -3.41 5.54
CA VAL A 76 0.18 -3.39 5.26
C VAL A 76 0.84 -2.15 5.85
N TYR A 77 0.28 -0.96 5.61
CA TYR A 77 0.84 0.29 6.16
C TYR A 77 0.76 0.34 7.68
N THR A 78 -0.34 -0.14 8.26
CA THR A 78 -0.52 -0.20 9.71
C THR A 78 0.52 -1.12 10.36
N ILE A 79 0.86 -2.26 9.74
CA ILE A 79 1.98 -3.12 10.21
C ILE A 79 3.30 -2.36 10.19
N ILE A 80 3.58 -1.64 9.10
CA ILE A 80 4.83 -0.89 8.94
C ILE A 80 4.94 0.22 10.00
N ASP A 81 3.86 0.98 10.21
CA ASP A 81 3.82 2.06 11.21
C ASP A 81 3.99 1.50 12.63
N MET A 82 3.25 0.42 12.95
CA MET A 82 3.30 -0.21 14.27
C MET A 82 4.59 -1.00 14.53
N ALA A 83 5.34 -1.40 13.50
CA ALA A 83 6.59 -2.13 13.66
C ALA A 83 7.59 -1.37 14.56
N THR A 84 7.61 -0.04 14.50
CA THR A 84 8.46 0.79 15.36
C THR A 84 8.08 0.70 16.83
N ALA A 85 6.79 0.77 17.15
CA ALA A 85 6.27 0.63 18.50
C ALA A 85 6.58 -0.76 19.08
N TYR A 86 6.40 -1.82 18.29
CA TYR A 86 6.72 -3.19 18.68
C TYR A 86 8.21 -3.43 18.90
N GLY A 87 9.05 -2.95 17.98
CA GLY A 87 10.50 -3.10 18.13
C GLY A 87 11.02 -2.36 19.37
N SER A 88 10.50 -1.16 19.64
CA SER A 88 10.84 -0.41 20.85
C SER A 88 10.36 -1.12 22.12
N ALA A 89 9.16 -1.71 22.12
CA ALA A 89 8.64 -2.46 23.27
C ALA A 89 9.46 -3.73 23.58
N LEU A 90 10.08 -4.33 22.56
CA LEU A 90 11.01 -5.45 22.71
C LEU A 90 12.44 -5.03 23.11
N GLY A 91 12.70 -3.73 23.29
CA GLY A 91 13.98 -3.20 23.73
C GLY A 91 15.00 -2.94 22.61
N LEU A 92 14.58 -2.88 21.34
CA LEU A 92 15.46 -2.38 20.27
C LEU A 92 15.71 -0.89 20.46
N ASP A 93 16.98 -0.47 20.38
CA ASP A 93 17.32 0.96 20.30
C ASP A 93 16.89 1.56 18.94
N SER A 94 16.99 2.88 18.82
CA SER A 94 16.67 3.60 17.58
C SER A 94 17.52 3.12 16.38
N THR A 95 18.77 2.72 16.62
CA THR A 95 19.67 2.18 15.59
C THR A 95 19.18 0.83 15.07
N GLY A 96 18.78 -0.08 15.95
CA GLY A 96 18.26 -1.40 15.63
C GLY A 96 16.94 -1.33 14.88
N LEU A 97 16.05 -0.42 15.28
CA LEU A 97 14.81 -0.11 14.56
C LEU A 97 15.11 0.40 13.15
N LEU A 98 16.05 1.34 13.01
CA LEU A 98 16.44 1.92 11.73
C LEU A 98 17.09 0.86 10.81
N LEU A 99 17.95 0.00 11.37
CA LEU A 99 18.55 -1.12 10.64
C LEU A 99 17.51 -2.14 10.18
N ALA A 100 16.52 -2.47 11.02
CA ALA A 100 15.44 -3.39 10.65
C ALA A 100 14.58 -2.81 9.52
N LEU A 101 14.21 -1.51 9.61
CA LEU A 101 13.48 -0.81 8.56
C LEU A 101 14.29 -0.69 7.26
N LEU A 102 15.61 -0.51 7.33
CA LEU A 102 16.46 -0.55 6.14
C LEU A 102 16.54 -1.96 5.55
N ALA A 103 16.70 -2.98 6.39
CA ALA A 103 16.77 -4.37 5.97
C ALA A 103 15.50 -4.80 5.23
N THR A 104 14.31 -4.34 5.66
CA THR A 104 13.06 -4.63 4.93
C THR A 104 13.10 -4.11 3.50
N GLN A 105 13.69 -2.94 3.25
CA GLN A 105 13.81 -2.38 1.90
C GLN A 105 14.82 -3.13 1.04
N PHE A 106 15.95 -3.55 1.63
CA PHE A 106 16.93 -4.38 0.94
C PHE A 106 16.35 -5.75 0.53
N VAL A 107 15.46 -6.33 1.34
CA VAL A 107 14.74 -7.56 1.01
C VAL A 107 13.61 -7.29 0.01
N ALA A 108 12.88 -6.17 0.17
CA ALA A 108 11.74 -5.84 -0.68
C ALA A 108 12.13 -5.61 -2.14
N PHE A 109 13.30 -5.04 -2.41
CA PHE A 109 13.77 -4.80 -3.78
C PHE A 109 13.87 -6.09 -4.63
N PRO A 110 14.71 -7.09 -4.29
CA PRO A 110 14.82 -8.32 -5.07
C PRO A 110 13.51 -9.11 -5.10
N CYS A 111 12.75 -9.11 -4.01
CA CYS A 111 11.45 -9.78 -3.95
C CYS A 111 10.43 -9.12 -4.88
N SER A 112 10.39 -7.79 -4.99
CA SER A 112 9.51 -7.09 -5.93
C SER A 112 9.79 -7.49 -7.39
N ILE A 113 11.07 -7.64 -7.76
CA ILE A 113 11.48 -8.10 -9.08
C ILE A 113 11.06 -9.56 -9.29
N LEU A 114 11.24 -10.41 -8.28
CA LEU A 114 10.82 -11.81 -8.33
C LEU A 114 9.30 -11.94 -8.52
N PHE A 115 8.51 -11.21 -7.75
CA PHE A 115 7.04 -11.15 -7.91
C PHE A 115 6.64 -10.57 -9.26
N GLY A 116 7.35 -9.57 -9.77
CA GLY A 116 7.15 -9.04 -11.12
C GLY A 116 7.42 -10.06 -12.23
N LYS A 117 8.43 -10.93 -12.06
CA LYS A 117 8.68 -12.07 -12.96
C LYS A 117 7.60 -13.15 -12.82
N LEU A 118 7.19 -13.46 -11.59
CA LEU A 118 6.10 -14.41 -11.32
C LEU A 118 4.77 -13.96 -11.93
N ALA A 119 4.49 -12.65 -11.93
CA ALA A 119 3.29 -12.06 -12.54
C ALA A 119 3.19 -12.26 -14.06
N LYS A 120 4.30 -12.63 -14.72
CA LYS A 120 4.28 -12.99 -16.15
C LYS A 120 3.80 -14.43 -16.38
N LYS A 121 4.01 -15.33 -15.40
CA LYS A 121 3.65 -16.75 -15.48
C LYS A 121 2.35 -17.09 -14.75
N HIS A 122 2.05 -16.38 -13.67
CA HIS A 122 0.85 -16.59 -12.85
C HIS A 122 -0.08 -15.38 -12.91
N ALA A 123 -1.38 -15.62 -12.80
CA ALA A 123 -2.38 -14.55 -12.71
C ALA A 123 -2.08 -13.63 -11.52
N ALA A 124 -2.15 -12.32 -11.76
CA ALA A 124 -1.88 -11.32 -10.73
C ALA A 124 -2.86 -11.46 -9.56
N GLU A 125 -4.13 -11.88 -9.79
CA GLU A 125 -5.06 -12.11 -8.70
C GLU A 125 -4.55 -13.18 -7.71
N LYS A 126 -4.03 -14.30 -8.22
CA LYS A 126 -3.53 -15.39 -7.36
C LYS A 126 -2.36 -14.92 -6.52
N LEU A 127 -1.44 -14.15 -7.10
CA LEU A 127 -0.26 -13.62 -6.39
C LEU A 127 -0.65 -12.60 -5.31
N ILE A 128 -1.60 -11.70 -5.60
CA ILE A 128 -2.12 -10.75 -4.61
C ILE A 128 -2.80 -11.52 -3.46
N GLY A 129 -3.61 -12.54 -3.77
CA GLY A 129 -4.24 -13.40 -2.77
C GLY A 129 -3.23 -14.11 -1.85
N ILE A 130 -2.14 -14.63 -2.41
CA ILE A 130 -1.03 -15.23 -1.63
C ILE A 130 -0.39 -14.18 -0.72
N CYS A 131 -0.15 -12.96 -1.22
CA CYS A 131 0.41 -11.89 -0.39
C CYS A 131 -0.51 -11.54 0.78
N ILE A 132 -1.82 -11.41 0.53
CA ILE A 132 -2.81 -11.14 1.58
C ILE A 132 -2.82 -12.26 2.63
N ALA A 133 -2.78 -13.52 2.22
CA ALA A 133 -2.72 -14.66 3.12
C ALA A 133 -1.41 -14.68 3.93
N ALA A 134 -0.27 -14.36 3.31
CA ALA A 134 1.00 -14.24 4.00
C ALA A 134 0.98 -13.10 5.04
N TYR A 135 0.45 -11.93 4.70
CA TYR A 135 0.29 -10.81 5.62
C TYR A 135 -0.67 -11.11 6.77
N PHE A 136 -1.73 -11.87 6.53
CA PHE A 136 -2.60 -12.38 7.59
C PHE A 136 -1.82 -13.28 8.56
N GLY A 137 -0.98 -14.19 8.04
CA GLY A 137 -0.08 -15.01 8.86
C GLY A 137 0.93 -14.17 9.66
N ILE A 138 1.50 -13.13 9.04
CA ILE A 138 2.42 -12.18 9.70
C ILE A 138 1.69 -11.44 10.83
N ALA A 139 0.46 -10.99 10.61
CA ALA A 139 -0.35 -10.31 11.63
C ALA A 139 -0.64 -11.24 12.82
N ILE A 140 -0.94 -12.52 12.57
CA ILE A 140 -1.09 -13.51 13.65
C ILE A 140 0.23 -13.70 14.40
N PHE A 141 1.33 -13.89 13.68
CA PHE A 141 2.65 -14.10 14.28
C PHE A 141 3.08 -12.89 15.14
N ALA A 142 2.74 -11.68 14.71
CA ALA A 142 3.02 -10.46 15.46
C ALA A 142 2.33 -10.41 16.84
N MET A 143 1.18 -11.09 17.04
CA MET A 143 0.53 -11.17 18.35
C MET A 143 1.32 -12.02 19.37
N PHE A 144 2.21 -12.90 18.89
CA PHE A 144 3.02 -13.78 19.73
C PHE A 144 4.47 -13.32 19.84
N LEU A 145 4.75 -12.06 19.49
CA LEU A 145 6.10 -11.50 19.51
C LEU A 145 6.56 -11.29 20.96
N GLN A 146 7.55 -12.07 21.39
CA GLN A 146 8.12 -12.05 22.74
C GLN A 146 9.64 -11.79 22.72
N HIS A 147 10.30 -12.06 21.60
CA HIS A 147 11.75 -11.99 21.49
C HIS A 147 12.23 -11.13 20.31
N GLN A 148 13.35 -10.44 20.50
CA GLN A 148 13.95 -9.57 19.48
C GLN A 148 14.28 -10.29 18.17
N TRP A 149 14.72 -11.55 18.21
CA TRP A 149 14.96 -12.33 16.98
C TRP A 149 13.68 -12.53 16.14
N GLN A 150 12.52 -12.70 16.79
CA GLN A 150 11.25 -12.84 16.09
C GLN A 150 10.89 -11.55 15.33
N PHE A 151 11.26 -10.38 15.88
CA PHE A 151 11.09 -9.10 15.21
C PHE A 151 11.94 -9.02 13.92
N TRP A 152 13.20 -9.44 13.96
CA TRP A 152 14.05 -9.49 12.76
C TRP A 152 13.51 -10.45 11.70
N MET A 153 13.00 -11.61 12.11
CA MET A 153 12.31 -12.54 11.20
C MET A 153 11.08 -11.87 10.57
N LEU A 154 10.27 -11.18 11.36
CA LEU A 154 9.09 -10.46 10.89
C LEU A 154 9.47 -9.35 9.90
N ALA A 155 10.54 -8.60 10.16
CA ALA A 155 11.04 -7.57 9.25
C ALA A 155 11.39 -8.15 7.86
N VAL A 156 12.05 -9.31 7.81
CA VAL A 156 12.38 -10.00 6.55
C VAL A 156 11.11 -10.51 5.85
N LEU A 157 10.16 -11.10 6.59
CA LEU A 157 8.90 -11.59 6.04
C LEU A 157 8.08 -10.44 5.44
N VAL A 158 7.92 -9.33 6.17
CA VAL A 158 7.24 -8.12 5.68
C VAL A 158 7.93 -7.62 4.42
N GLY A 159 9.26 -7.45 4.45
CA GLY A 159 10.05 -7.01 3.29
C GLY A 159 9.80 -7.87 2.05
N MET A 160 9.77 -9.20 2.20
CA MET A 160 9.54 -10.15 1.09
C MET A 160 8.22 -9.89 0.35
N PHE A 161 7.13 -9.63 1.08
CA PHE A 161 5.81 -9.43 0.47
C PHE A 161 5.47 -7.97 0.19
N GLN A 162 6.10 -7.01 0.88
CA GLN A 162 5.84 -5.57 0.79
C GLN A 162 6.00 -5.04 -0.63
N GLY A 163 7.11 -5.35 -1.29
CA GLY A 163 7.34 -4.92 -2.68
C GLY A 163 6.43 -5.63 -3.68
N GLY A 164 6.12 -6.91 -3.43
CA GLY A 164 5.28 -7.74 -4.28
C GLY A 164 3.83 -7.25 -4.33
N ILE A 165 3.18 -7.12 -3.18
CA ILE A 165 1.77 -6.71 -3.11
C ILE A 165 1.56 -5.32 -3.73
N GLN A 166 2.44 -4.35 -3.46
CA GLN A 166 2.33 -2.99 -4.00
C GLN A 166 2.49 -2.94 -5.52
N ALA A 167 3.47 -3.65 -6.06
CA ALA A 167 3.71 -3.69 -7.51
C ALA A 167 2.60 -4.45 -8.25
N LEU A 168 2.17 -5.60 -7.70
CA LEU A 168 1.12 -6.43 -8.28
C LEU A 168 -0.24 -5.71 -8.29
N SER A 169 -0.62 -5.06 -7.19
CA SER A 169 -1.87 -4.33 -7.09
C SER A 169 -1.94 -3.18 -8.11
N ARG A 170 -0.85 -2.42 -8.28
CA ARG A 170 -0.77 -1.36 -9.31
C ARG A 170 -0.85 -1.94 -10.72
N SER A 171 -0.11 -3.01 -11.01
CA SER A 171 -0.15 -3.64 -12.33
C SER A 171 -1.50 -4.29 -12.63
N TYR A 172 -2.17 -4.88 -11.65
CA TYR A 172 -3.51 -5.41 -11.82
C TYR A 172 -4.50 -4.28 -12.09
N PHE A 173 -4.41 -3.18 -11.33
CA PHE A 173 -5.25 -2.01 -11.53
C PHE A 173 -5.14 -1.42 -12.95
N THR A 174 -3.94 -1.35 -13.54
CA THR A 174 -3.78 -0.90 -14.93
C THR A 174 -4.56 -1.72 -15.97
N LYS A 175 -4.81 -3.00 -15.69
CA LYS A 175 -5.48 -3.91 -16.63
C LYS A 175 -6.99 -3.77 -16.60
N ILE A 176 -7.55 -3.36 -15.46
CA ILE A 176 -9.00 -3.27 -15.26
C ILE A 176 -9.58 -1.88 -15.54
N ILE A 177 -8.75 -0.83 -15.57
CA ILE A 177 -9.21 0.55 -15.76
C ILE A 177 -9.34 0.94 -17.24
N PRO A 178 -10.29 1.84 -17.59
CA PRO A 178 -10.41 2.35 -18.94
C PRO A 178 -9.24 3.27 -19.32
N ALA A 179 -8.57 2.99 -20.44
CA ALA A 179 -7.37 3.71 -20.88
C ALA A 179 -7.58 5.24 -21.02
N LYS A 180 -8.79 5.66 -21.45
CA LYS A 180 -9.15 7.07 -21.66
C LYS A 180 -9.23 7.91 -20.37
N GLN A 181 -9.40 7.28 -19.20
CA GLN A 181 -9.54 7.96 -17.90
C GLN A 181 -8.50 7.47 -16.88
N SER A 182 -7.44 6.80 -17.34
CA SER A 182 -6.44 6.16 -16.48
C SER A 182 -5.88 7.07 -15.39
N GLY A 183 -5.58 8.33 -15.70
CA GLY A 183 -5.09 9.31 -14.72
C GLY A 183 -6.05 9.59 -13.57
N GLU A 184 -7.36 9.66 -13.83
CA GLU A 184 -8.38 9.90 -12.78
C GLU A 184 -8.54 8.67 -11.87
N TYR A 185 -8.55 7.48 -12.46
CA TYR A 185 -8.64 6.22 -11.72
C TYR A 185 -7.39 5.97 -10.86
N PHE A 186 -6.20 6.30 -11.38
CA PHE A 186 -4.97 6.22 -10.60
C PHE A 186 -4.92 7.25 -9.46
N GLY A 187 -5.43 8.46 -9.69
CA GLY A 187 -5.62 9.45 -8.63
C GLY A 187 -6.52 8.91 -7.52
N LEU A 188 -7.65 8.28 -7.88
CA LEU A 188 -8.55 7.67 -6.90
C LEU A 188 -7.88 6.51 -6.14
N MET A 189 -7.13 5.65 -6.81
CA MET A 189 -6.35 4.58 -6.17
C MET A 189 -5.34 5.14 -5.16
N ASP A 190 -4.62 6.21 -5.52
CA ASP A 190 -3.62 6.82 -4.63
C ASP A 190 -4.27 7.49 -3.41
N ILE A 191 -5.42 8.18 -3.60
CA ILE A 191 -6.22 8.74 -2.51
C ILE A 191 -6.72 7.62 -1.59
N CYS A 192 -7.26 6.53 -2.15
CA CYS A 192 -7.68 5.38 -1.36
C CYS A 192 -6.50 4.78 -0.60
N GLY A 193 -5.34 4.57 -1.23
CA GLY A 193 -4.18 3.96 -0.58
C GLY A 193 -3.60 4.80 0.56
N LYS A 194 -3.38 6.10 0.35
CA LYS A 194 -2.86 7.02 1.38
C LYS A 194 -3.92 7.39 2.41
N GLY A 195 -5.18 7.46 2.01
CA GLY A 195 -6.29 7.69 2.92
C GLY A 195 -6.50 6.48 3.84
N ALA A 196 -6.31 5.26 3.32
CA ALA A 196 -6.45 4.06 4.12
C ALA A 196 -5.42 4.02 5.25
N SER A 197 -4.13 4.23 4.97
CA SER A 197 -3.07 4.17 5.98
C SER A 197 -3.33 5.03 7.22
N PHE A 198 -4.04 6.16 7.05
CA PHE A 198 -4.44 6.99 8.18
C PHE A 198 -5.55 6.32 9.02
N VAL A 199 -6.55 5.72 8.37
CA VAL A 199 -7.70 5.09 9.02
C VAL A 199 -7.27 3.87 9.83
N GLY A 200 -6.49 2.93 9.25
CA GLY A 200 -6.09 1.71 9.96
C GLY A 200 -5.20 2.01 11.15
N THR A 201 -4.16 2.84 10.96
CA THR A 201 -3.29 3.27 12.07
C THR A 201 -4.08 3.99 13.16
N THR A 202 -5.07 4.82 12.81
CA THR A 202 -5.95 5.47 13.80
C THR A 202 -6.81 4.46 14.56
N VAL A 203 -7.47 3.53 13.86
CA VAL A 203 -8.32 2.51 14.48
C VAL A 203 -7.51 1.62 15.42
N VAL A 204 -6.35 1.14 14.96
CA VAL A 204 -5.46 0.31 15.79
C VAL A 204 -4.93 1.09 16.99
N SER A 205 -4.49 2.34 16.79
CA SER A 205 -3.99 3.18 17.89
C SER A 205 -5.08 3.48 18.92
N LEU A 206 -6.32 3.68 18.48
CA LEU A 206 -7.45 3.95 19.37
C LEU A 206 -7.84 2.69 20.16
N VAL A 207 -7.91 1.54 19.49
CA VAL A 207 -8.21 0.24 20.13
C VAL A 207 -7.10 -0.18 21.09
N SER A 208 -5.83 -0.02 20.71
CA SER A 208 -4.70 -0.33 21.60
C SER A 208 -4.71 0.54 22.86
N GLN A 209 -5.01 1.84 22.73
CA GLN A 209 -5.11 2.74 23.88
C GLN A 209 -6.30 2.40 24.78
N LEU A 210 -7.47 2.12 24.20
CA LEU A 210 -8.66 1.76 24.98
C LEU A 210 -8.51 0.42 25.69
N THR A 211 -7.82 -0.54 25.05
CA THR A 211 -7.69 -1.90 25.58
C THR A 211 -6.48 -2.05 26.50
N ASN A 212 -5.59 -1.05 26.57
CA ASN A 212 -4.28 -1.11 27.23
C ASN A 212 -3.42 -2.32 26.82
N ASP A 213 -3.68 -2.89 25.65
CA ASP A 213 -3.14 -4.17 25.24
C ASP A 213 -2.83 -4.13 23.73
N VAL A 214 -1.55 -3.94 23.40
CA VAL A 214 -1.08 -3.74 22.02
C VAL A 214 -1.41 -4.96 21.15
N ASN A 215 -1.40 -6.15 21.74
CA ASN A 215 -1.73 -7.40 21.07
C ASN A 215 -3.17 -7.43 20.53
N LYS A 216 -4.12 -6.82 21.25
CA LYS A 216 -5.51 -6.72 20.78
C LYS A 216 -5.67 -5.71 19.65
N GLY A 217 -4.84 -4.66 19.62
CA GLY A 217 -4.73 -3.75 18.48
C GLY A 217 -4.23 -4.45 17.21
N VAL A 218 -3.25 -5.35 17.32
CA VAL A 218 -2.78 -6.16 16.18
C VAL A 218 -3.79 -7.22 15.74
N GLY A 219 -4.60 -7.74 16.66
CA GLY A 219 -5.75 -8.58 16.30
C GLY A 219 -6.70 -7.89 15.30
N MET A 220 -6.84 -6.57 15.40
CA MET A 220 -7.63 -5.77 14.44
C MET A 220 -6.99 -5.77 13.05
N ILE A 221 -5.67 -5.72 12.94
CA ILE A 221 -4.95 -5.82 11.66
C ILE A 221 -5.26 -7.16 10.98
N ALA A 222 -5.24 -8.27 11.74
CA ALA A 222 -5.61 -9.57 11.22
C ALA A 222 -7.05 -9.59 10.69
N PHE A 223 -7.98 -8.94 11.40
CA PHE A 223 -9.37 -8.78 10.95
C PHE A 223 -9.48 -7.94 9.66
N MET A 224 -8.69 -6.87 9.52
CA MET A 224 -8.64 -6.06 8.29
C MET A 224 -8.12 -6.85 7.09
N PHE A 225 -7.11 -7.72 7.29
CA PHE A 225 -6.65 -8.63 6.24
C PHE A 225 -7.69 -9.69 5.86
N ILE A 226 -8.48 -10.19 6.80
CA ILE A 226 -9.61 -11.09 6.50
C ILE A 226 -10.63 -10.38 5.61
N ILE A 227 -11.05 -9.16 6.00
CA ILE A 227 -12.01 -8.37 5.22
C ILE A 227 -11.44 -8.08 3.82
N GLY A 228 -10.20 -7.58 3.75
CA GLY A 228 -9.51 -7.28 2.50
C GLY A 228 -9.38 -8.51 1.60
N GLY A 229 -9.07 -9.68 2.18
CA GLY A 229 -8.97 -10.95 1.45
C GLY A 229 -10.32 -11.46 0.93
N ILE A 230 -11.39 -11.38 1.73
CA ILE A 230 -12.75 -11.74 1.30
C ILE A 230 -13.21 -10.83 0.16
N LEU A 231 -13.06 -9.51 0.32
CA LEU A 231 -13.42 -8.54 -0.70
C LEU A 231 -12.63 -8.75 -1.99
N PHE A 232 -11.32 -9.04 -1.87
CA PHE A 232 -10.47 -9.33 -3.01
C PHE A 232 -10.88 -10.62 -3.71
N TYR A 233 -11.24 -11.67 -2.97
CA TYR A 233 -11.73 -12.91 -3.54
C TYR A 233 -13.05 -12.72 -4.30
N ILE A 234 -13.95 -11.89 -3.77
CA ILE A 234 -15.19 -11.51 -4.46
C ILE A 234 -14.87 -10.75 -5.76
N ALA A 235 -13.92 -9.81 -5.74
CA ALA A 235 -13.47 -9.08 -6.93
C ALA A 235 -12.91 -10.03 -8.00
N ALA A 236 -11.99 -10.92 -7.61
CA ALA A 236 -11.35 -11.89 -8.50
C ALA A 236 -12.35 -12.91 -9.08
N ARG A 237 -13.38 -13.31 -8.32
CA ARG A 237 -14.42 -14.22 -8.81
C ARG A 237 -15.37 -13.56 -9.81
N ALA A 238 -15.65 -12.26 -9.63
CA ALA A 238 -16.43 -11.48 -10.59
C ALA A 238 -15.75 -11.39 -11.97
N GLU A 239 -14.41 -11.44 -12.01
CA GLU A 239 -13.61 -11.50 -13.25
C GLU A 239 -13.76 -12.85 -13.95
N ASN A 240 -13.59 -13.96 -13.22
CA ASN A 240 -13.72 -15.31 -13.78
C ASN A 240 -15.13 -15.59 -14.35
N ALA A 241 -16.18 -15.09 -13.69
CA ALA A 241 -17.56 -15.24 -14.16
C ALA A 241 -17.85 -14.44 -15.45
N SER A 242 -17.22 -13.27 -15.61
CA SER A 242 -17.41 -12.44 -16.83
C SER A 242 -16.56 -12.91 -18.01
N SER A 243 -15.42 -13.56 -17.77
CA SER A 243 -14.64 -14.22 -18.82
C SER A 243 -15.34 -15.48 -19.38
N CYS A 244 -16.16 -16.16 -18.56
CA CYS A 244 -16.93 -17.33 -18.99
C CYS A 244 -18.20 -16.99 -19.79
N SER A 245 -18.70 -15.75 -19.71
CA SER A 245 -19.86 -15.27 -20.48
C SER A 245 -19.50 -14.73 -21.87
N VAL A 246 -18.21 -14.66 -22.20
CA VAL A 246 -17.67 -14.13 -23.48
C VAL A 246 -17.04 -15.25 -24.33
N LYS A 247 -17.19 -16.52 -23.92
CA LYS A 247 -16.84 -17.68 -24.74
C LYS A 247 -18.06 -18.27 -25.40
#